data_AF-A0A832ZTJ5-F1
#
_entry.id   AF-A0A832ZTJ5-F1
#
_cell.length_a   1.000
_cell.length_b   1.000
_cell.length_c   1.000
_cell.angle_alpha   90.00
_cell.angle_beta   90.00
_cell.angle_gamma   90.00
#
_symmetry.space_group_name_H-M   'P 1'
#
loop_
_entity.id
_entity.type
_entity.pdbx_description
1 polymer ?
#
loop_
_entity_poly.entity_id
_entity_poly.type
_entity_poly.pdbx_seq_one_letter_code
_entity_poly.pdbx_strand_id
1 'polypeptide(L)'
;MPRSKTVARLYKAVDIGIAGVKMTVLRLEKELEFDAAEVIDVVSDFHERYSKTPGYVVEVVKYNSRGEEVESSGFVTLDGLVLFPRPARLVSVRVIENDIEGMRPVNQLRKATPRERFYVYIGRVDLPRNVWGIVVETDRGMRIVTRTALRG
;
A
#
# COMPACT_ATOMS: atom_id res chain seq x y z
N MET A 1 28.20 -17.75 6.77
CA MET A 1 26.76 -18.07 6.66
C MET A 1 25.99 -16.76 6.53
N PRO A 2 25.01 -16.63 5.63
CA PRO A 2 24.17 -15.44 5.58
C PRO A 2 23.47 -15.29 6.94
N ARG A 3 23.57 -14.12 7.56
CA ARG A 3 22.93 -13.86 8.85
C ARG A 3 21.45 -13.52 8.64
N SER A 4 20.62 -13.82 9.62
CA SER A 4 19.26 -13.27 9.65
C SER A 4 19.33 -11.76 9.65
N LYS A 5 18.42 -11.12 8.92
CA LYS A 5 18.35 -9.66 8.84
C LYS A 5 16.94 -9.17 9.11
N THR A 6 16.83 -8.07 9.82
CA THR A 6 15.56 -7.39 10.06
C THR A 6 15.56 -6.10 9.25
N VAL A 7 14.51 -5.88 8.47
CA VAL A 7 14.38 -4.72 7.57
C VAL A 7 13.18 -3.90 8.01
N ALA A 8 13.38 -2.62 8.30
CA ALA A 8 12.31 -1.67 8.54
C ALA A 8 12.12 -0.75 7.32
N ARG A 9 10.88 -0.68 6.84
CA ARG A 9 10.45 0.20 5.75
C ARG A 9 9.50 1.25 6.28
N LEU A 10 9.86 2.51 6.05
CA LEU A 10 9.05 3.66 6.43
C LEU A 10 8.43 4.23 5.17
N TYR A 11 7.11 4.22 5.13
CA TYR A 11 6.34 4.78 4.04
C TYR A 11 5.61 6.02 4.53
N LYS A 12 5.58 7.05 3.68
CA LYS A 12 4.80 8.26 3.88
C LYS A 12 3.63 8.30 2.92
N ALA A 13 2.45 8.59 3.45
CA ALA A 13 1.25 8.80 2.68
C ALA A 13 1.33 10.07 1.86
N VAL A 14 0.96 9.98 0.59
CA VAL A 14 0.86 11.09 -0.36
C VAL A 14 -0.40 10.91 -1.20
N ASP A 15 -1.07 12.01 -1.51
CA ASP A 15 -2.24 11.98 -2.39
C ASP A 15 -1.81 12.23 -3.83
N ILE A 16 -2.22 11.33 -4.73
CA ILE A 16 -1.92 11.44 -6.16
C ILE A 16 -3.19 11.39 -7.01
N GLY A 17 -3.12 11.97 -8.19
CA GLY A 17 -4.13 11.80 -9.24
C GLY A 17 -3.65 10.77 -10.27
N ILE A 18 -4.35 9.66 -10.42
CA ILE A 18 -4.06 8.63 -11.43
C ILE A 18 -5.35 8.23 -12.15
N ALA A 19 -5.33 8.22 -13.48
CA ALA A 19 -6.51 7.96 -14.32
C ALA A 19 -7.73 8.87 -14.02
N GLY A 20 -7.51 10.09 -13.50
CA GLY A 20 -8.60 10.99 -13.08
C GLY A 20 -9.21 10.67 -11.72
N VAL A 21 -8.70 9.66 -11.01
CA VAL A 21 -9.07 9.30 -9.64
C VAL A 21 -8.03 9.85 -8.69
N LYS A 22 -8.47 10.44 -7.56
CA LYS A 22 -7.56 10.83 -6.49
C LYS A 22 -7.46 9.69 -5.49
N MET A 23 -6.24 9.34 -5.09
CA MET A 23 -6.03 8.29 -4.11
C MET A 23 -4.83 8.57 -3.23
N THR A 24 -4.94 8.18 -1.97
CA THR A 24 -3.81 8.12 -1.05
C THR A 24 -2.97 6.90 -1.39
N VAL A 25 -1.69 7.11 -1.67
CA VAL A 25 -0.68 6.08 -1.86
C VAL A 25 0.47 6.28 -0.89
N LEU A 26 1.35 5.30 -0.83
CA LEU A 26 2.52 5.29 0.03
C LEU A 26 3.78 5.46 -0.81
N ARG A 27 4.65 6.39 -0.42
CA ARG A 27 6.01 6.53 -0.94
C ARG A 27 6.98 5.98 0.08
N LEU A 28 7.86 5.07 -0.33
CA LEU A 28 8.95 4.58 0.52
C LEU A 28 9.92 5.75 0.77
N GLU A 29 10.04 6.20 2.02
CA GLU A 29 10.99 7.25 2.41
C GLU A 29 12.32 6.68 2.86
N LYS A 30 12.28 5.56 3.58
CA LYS A 30 13.48 4.96 4.16
C LYS A 30 13.35 3.45 4.25
N GLU A 31 14.45 2.77 3.95
CA GLU A 31 14.65 1.35 4.26
C GLU A 31 15.90 1.24 5.14
N LEU A 32 15.80 0.49 6.22
CA LEU A 32 16.84 0.31 7.22
C LEU A 32 17.03 -1.17 7.47
N GLU A 33 18.28 -1.63 7.45
CA GLU A 33 18.64 -3.00 7.78
C GLU A 33 19.28 -3.06 9.18
N PHE A 34 18.89 -4.07 9.95
CA PHE A 34 19.37 -4.35 11.29
C PHE A 34 19.90 -5.78 11.35
N ASP A 35 21.11 -5.94 11.87
CA ASP A 35 21.72 -7.24 12.07
C ASP A 35 21.12 -7.91 13.31
N ALA A 36 20.44 -9.05 13.11
CA ALA A 36 19.91 -9.91 14.18
C ALA A 36 19.02 -9.22 15.24
N ALA A 37 18.44 -8.05 14.95
CA ALA A 37 17.48 -7.39 15.85
C ALA A 37 16.12 -8.10 15.84
N GLU A 38 15.48 -8.18 17.00
CA GLU A 38 14.11 -8.70 17.11
C GLU A 38 13.10 -7.70 16.53
N VAL A 39 12.05 -8.22 15.90
CA VAL A 39 11.04 -7.37 15.22
C VAL A 39 10.36 -6.43 16.21
N ILE A 40 10.05 -6.93 17.41
CA ILE A 40 9.33 -6.16 18.45
C ILE A 40 10.13 -4.96 18.95
N ASP A 41 11.45 -5.09 19.10
CA ASP A 41 12.31 -4.01 19.56
C ASP A 41 12.35 -2.89 18.51
N VAL A 42 12.57 -3.27 17.25
CA VAL A 42 12.61 -2.33 16.12
C VAL A 42 11.26 -1.62 15.96
N VAL A 43 10.14 -2.35 16.06
CA VAL A 43 8.80 -1.74 16.00
C VAL A 43 8.57 -0.77 17.15
N SER A 44 8.97 -1.12 18.37
CA SER A 44 8.82 -0.26 19.56
C SER A 44 9.59 1.04 19.40
N ASP A 45 10.84 0.97 18.94
CA ASP A 45 11.68 2.13 18.64
C ASP A 45 11.03 3.08 17.62
N PHE A 46 10.47 2.52 16.54
CA PHE A 46 9.77 3.33 15.53
C PHE A 46 8.45 3.87 16.06
N HIS A 47 7.72 3.10 16.87
CA HIS A 47 6.46 3.52 17.44
C HIS A 47 6.64 4.72 18.38
N GLU A 48 7.67 4.73 19.23
CA GLU A 48 8.00 5.88 20.08
C GLU A 48 8.28 7.15 19.27
N ARG A 49 8.95 7.01 18.12
CA ARG A 49 9.35 8.15 17.27
C ARG A 49 8.24 8.67 16.37
N TYR A 50 7.42 7.77 15.79
CA TYR A 50 6.51 8.12 14.70
C TYR A 50 5.02 7.95 15.03
N SER A 51 4.64 7.37 16.17
CA SER A 51 3.21 7.18 16.53
C SER A 51 2.39 8.47 16.50
N LYS A 52 3.01 9.62 16.81
CA LYS A 52 2.37 10.95 16.78
C LYS A 52 2.51 11.67 15.44
N THR A 53 3.20 11.08 14.46
CA THR A 53 3.38 11.67 13.13
C THR A 53 2.34 11.08 12.19
N PRO A 54 1.32 11.84 11.77
CA PRO A 54 0.25 11.32 10.92
C PRO A 54 0.75 10.97 9.52
N GLY A 55 0.10 9.99 8.90
CA GLY A 55 0.36 9.62 7.51
C GLY A 55 1.60 8.75 7.30
N TYR A 56 2.02 7.99 8.30
CA TYR A 56 3.10 7.03 8.19
C TYR A 56 2.61 5.59 8.28
N VAL A 57 3.27 4.71 7.54
CA VAL A 57 3.17 3.26 7.69
C VAL A 57 4.58 2.74 7.91
N VAL A 58 4.76 1.98 8.98
CA VAL A 58 6.03 1.31 9.28
C VAL A 58 5.81 -0.19 9.16
N GLU A 59 6.61 -0.84 8.32
CA GLU A 59 6.64 -2.28 8.14
C GLU A 59 8.02 -2.79 8.57
N VAL A 60 8.07 -3.72 9.51
CA VAL A 60 9.31 -4.36 9.97
C VAL A 60 9.20 -5.85 9.67
N VAL A 61 10.20 -6.38 8.96
CA VAL A 61 10.21 -7.75 8.47
C VAL A 61 11.55 -8.42 8.78
N LYS A 62 11.51 -9.59 9.44
CA LYS A 62 12.67 -10.44 9.68
C LYS A 62 12.77 -11.49 8.59
N TYR A 63 13.96 -11.58 8.01
CA TYR A 63 14.32 -12.57 7.01
C TYR A 63 15.34 -13.55 7.60
N ASN A 64 15.17 -14.84 7.30
CA ASN A 64 16.15 -15.86 7.66
C ASN A 64 17.36 -15.83 6.70
N SER A 65 18.34 -16.71 6.93
CA SER A 65 19.55 -16.82 6.11
C SER A 65 19.30 -17.23 4.65
N ARG A 66 18.10 -17.74 4.32
CA ARG A 66 17.66 -18.08 2.97
C ARG A 66 16.93 -16.91 2.28
N GLY A 67 16.75 -15.79 2.97
CA GLY A 67 15.98 -14.65 2.48
C GLY A 67 14.47 -14.84 2.57
N GLU A 68 13.99 -15.87 3.28
CA GLU A 68 12.56 -16.10 3.51
C GLU A 68 12.10 -15.22 4.66
N GLU A 69 10.94 -14.61 4.50
CA GLU A 69 10.28 -13.86 5.55
C GLU A 69 9.77 -14.81 6.64
N VAL A 70 10.23 -14.62 7.87
CA VAL A 70 9.87 -15.49 9.02
C VAL A 70 9.00 -14.77 10.04
N GLU A 71 9.06 -13.44 10.09
CA GLU A 71 8.29 -12.64 11.04
C GLU A 71 8.08 -11.23 10.48
N SER A 72 6.92 -10.63 10.78
CA SER A 72 6.63 -9.25 10.39
C SER A 72 5.70 -8.58 11.38
N SER A 73 5.94 -7.31 11.64
CA SER A 73 5.03 -6.46 12.41
C SER A 73 5.16 -5.01 11.94
N GLY A 74 4.28 -4.14 12.42
CA GLY A 74 4.25 -2.76 11.98
C GLY A 74 3.11 -1.98 12.61
N PHE A 75 3.05 -0.69 12.30
CA PHE A 75 1.95 0.18 12.70
C PHE A 75 1.66 1.21 11.62
N VAL A 76 0.50 1.82 11.73
CA VAL A 76 -0.02 2.81 10.80
C VAL A 76 -0.56 4.00 11.59
N THR A 77 -0.29 5.20 11.11
CA THR A 77 -0.81 6.47 11.67
C THR A 77 -1.73 7.17 10.67
N LEU A 78 -2.39 6.38 9.83
CA LEU A 78 -3.30 6.82 8.79
C LEU A 78 -4.63 6.10 8.92
N ASP A 79 -5.71 6.87 8.83
CA ASP A 79 -7.07 6.34 8.78
C ASP A 79 -7.52 6.14 7.33
N GLY A 80 -8.25 5.05 7.07
CA GLY A 80 -8.81 4.79 5.75
C GLY A 80 -9.21 3.32 5.54
N LEU A 81 -9.58 3.01 4.31
CA LEU A 81 -9.93 1.66 3.91
C LEU A 81 -8.67 0.81 3.75
N VAL A 82 -8.65 -0.37 4.38
CA VAL A 82 -7.61 -1.37 4.17
C VAL A 82 -7.78 -1.99 2.78
N LEU A 83 -6.94 -1.57 1.83
CA LEU A 83 -6.93 -2.08 0.46
C LEU A 83 -6.12 -3.36 0.37
N PHE A 84 -5.01 -3.47 1.08
CA PHE A 84 -4.19 -4.68 1.09
C PHE A 84 -3.79 -5.02 2.53
N PRO A 85 -3.43 -6.27 2.86
CA PRO A 85 -3.03 -6.64 4.22
C PRO A 85 -1.66 -6.06 4.61
N ARG A 86 -0.83 -5.68 3.63
CA ARG A 86 0.49 -5.03 3.80
C ARG A 86 0.77 -4.08 2.63
N PRO A 87 1.76 -3.18 2.74
CA PRO A 87 2.23 -2.38 1.61
C PRO A 87 2.57 -3.23 0.38
N ALA A 88 1.82 -3.01 -0.70
CA ALA A 88 1.98 -3.70 -1.99
C ALA A 88 2.32 -2.67 -3.06
N ARG A 89 3.27 -2.97 -3.96
CA ARG A 89 3.73 -2.01 -4.97
C ARG A 89 2.63 -1.83 -6.01
N LEU A 90 2.21 -0.58 -6.22
CA LEU A 90 1.22 -0.23 -7.22
C LEU A 90 1.78 -0.46 -8.62
N VAL A 91 1.14 -1.36 -9.37
CA VAL A 91 1.49 -1.67 -10.76
C VAL A 91 0.62 -0.86 -11.70
N SER A 92 -0.69 -0.81 -11.46
CA SER A 92 -1.59 0.00 -12.28
C SER A 92 -2.92 0.28 -11.59
N VAL A 93 -3.63 1.27 -12.11
CA VAL A 93 -5.02 1.55 -11.78
C VAL A 93 -5.84 1.47 -13.06
N ARG A 94 -6.94 0.73 -13.01
CA ARG A 94 -7.92 0.66 -14.10
C ARG A 94 -9.23 1.27 -13.66
N VAL A 95 -9.86 2.01 -14.56
CA VAL A 95 -11.12 2.73 -14.27
C VAL A 95 -12.31 1.91 -14.77
N ILE A 96 -13.33 1.81 -13.93
CA ILE A 96 -14.64 1.25 -14.28
C ILE A 96 -15.62 2.42 -14.36
N GLU A 97 -16.04 2.77 -15.57
CA GLU A 97 -17.01 3.83 -15.83
C GLU A 97 -18.43 3.38 -15.46
N ASN A 98 -19.34 4.33 -15.16
CA ASN A 98 -20.71 4.01 -14.74
C ASN A 98 -21.54 3.33 -15.82
N ASP A 99 -21.24 3.54 -17.10
CA ASP A 99 -21.96 2.92 -18.22
C ASP A 99 -21.63 1.44 -18.39
N ILE A 100 -20.52 0.98 -17.79
CA ILE A 100 -20.03 -0.39 -17.92
C ILE A 100 -20.09 -1.21 -16.63
N GLU A 101 -20.52 -0.66 -15.49
CA GLU A 101 -20.62 -1.26 -14.13
C GLU A 101 -20.18 -2.75 -13.95
N GLY A 102 -18.93 -3.10 -14.27
CA GLY A 102 -18.43 -4.48 -14.20
C GLY A 102 -18.87 -5.44 -15.33
N MET A 103 -19.60 -4.97 -16.35
CA MET A 103 -19.99 -5.72 -17.56
C MET A 103 -18.84 -5.96 -18.54
N ARG A 104 -17.71 -5.24 -18.41
CA ARG A 104 -16.54 -5.43 -19.27
C ARG A 104 -15.42 -6.22 -18.57
N PRO A 105 -14.74 -7.13 -19.30
CA PRO A 105 -13.52 -7.76 -18.83
C PRO A 105 -12.45 -6.74 -18.38
N VAL A 106 -11.74 -7.04 -17.29
CA VAL A 106 -10.73 -6.14 -16.68
C VAL A 106 -9.62 -5.73 -17.65
N ASN A 107 -9.24 -6.61 -18.56
CA ASN A 107 -8.21 -6.35 -19.58
C ASN A 107 -8.62 -5.29 -20.61
N GLN A 108 -9.92 -5.02 -20.78
CA GLN A 108 -10.45 -4.01 -21.69
C GLN A 108 -10.64 -2.64 -21.03
N LEU A 109 -10.47 -2.54 -19.71
CA LEU A 109 -10.57 -1.29 -18.99
C LEU A 109 -9.36 -0.39 -19.25
N ARG A 110 -9.59 0.93 -19.29
CA ARG A 110 -8.53 1.93 -19.41
C ARG A 110 -7.54 1.76 -18.26
N LYS A 111 -6.28 1.48 -18.61
CA LYS A 111 -5.15 1.27 -17.68
C LYS A 111 -4.31 2.54 -17.56
N ALA A 112 -4.00 2.95 -16.34
CA ALA A 112 -2.99 3.95 -16.04
C ALA A 112 -1.92 3.35 -15.13
N THR A 113 -0.66 3.56 -15.49
CA THR A 113 0.50 3.12 -14.71
C THR A 113 1.05 4.32 -13.94
N PRO A 114 1.43 4.17 -12.66
CA PRO A 114 2.08 5.26 -11.93
C PRO A 114 3.43 5.61 -12.58
N ARG A 115 3.79 6.90 -12.57
CA ARG A 115 5.09 7.37 -13.09
C ARG A 115 6.24 7.08 -12.14
N GLU A 116 5.93 6.92 -10.86
CA GLU A 116 6.88 6.67 -9.78
C GLU A 116 6.53 5.37 -9.06
N ARG A 117 7.45 4.88 -8.21
CA ARG A 117 7.18 3.72 -7.37
C ARG A 117 6.32 4.14 -6.19
N PHE A 118 5.04 3.80 -6.27
CA PHE A 118 4.10 3.93 -5.17
C PHE A 118 3.70 2.56 -4.63
N TYR A 119 3.26 2.56 -3.38
CA TYR A 119 2.73 1.41 -2.67
C TYR A 119 1.30 1.71 -2.22
N VAL A 120 0.51 0.68 -2.00
CA VAL A 120 -0.86 0.78 -1.47
C VAL A 120 -1.01 -0.18 -0.30
N TYR A 121 -1.66 0.28 0.75
CA TYR A 121 -1.96 -0.50 1.95
C TYR A 121 -3.30 -0.07 2.51
N ILE A 122 -3.31 1.03 3.27
CA ILE A 122 -4.48 1.72 3.79
C ILE A 122 -4.51 3.09 3.13
N GLY A 123 -5.69 3.55 2.74
CA GLY A 123 -5.82 4.85 2.10
C GLY A 123 -7.26 5.26 1.82
N ARG A 124 -7.38 6.44 1.23
CA ARG A 124 -8.63 7.01 0.73
C ARG A 124 -8.62 6.99 -0.79
N VAL A 125 -9.79 6.80 -1.38
CA VAL A 125 -9.99 6.81 -2.83
C VAL A 125 -11.19 7.70 -3.12
N ASP A 126 -11.00 8.75 -3.90
CA ASP A 126 -12.07 9.65 -4.33
C ASP A 126 -12.38 9.40 -5.80
N LEU A 127 -13.55 8.80 -6.05
CA LEU A 127 -14.02 8.48 -7.39
C LEU A 127 -14.78 9.66 -8.01
N PRO A 128 -14.36 10.17 -9.19
CA PRO A 128 -15.10 11.22 -9.90
C PRO A 128 -16.48 10.73 -10.32
N ARG A 129 -17.43 11.64 -10.58
CA ARG A 129 -18.87 11.31 -10.73
C ARG A 129 -19.19 10.23 -11.77
N ASN A 130 -18.43 10.19 -12.86
CA ASN A 130 -18.62 9.25 -13.98
C ASN A 130 -17.94 7.88 -13.79
N VAL A 131 -17.28 7.66 -12.64
CA VAL A 131 -16.57 6.43 -12.32
C VAL A 131 -17.32 5.65 -11.25
N TRP A 132 -17.61 4.39 -11.54
CA TRP A 132 -18.26 3.46 -10.64
C TRP A 132 -17.28 2.86 -9.64
N GLY A 133 -16.07 2.56 -10.10
CA GLY A 133 -15.01 1.97 -9.30
C GLY A 133 -13.66 1.96 -10.00
N ILE A 134 -12.67 1.43 -9.30
CA ILE A 134 -11.34 1.17 -9.84
C ILE A 134 -10.90 -0.25 -9.53
N VAL A 135 -10.05 -0.78 -10.40
CA VAL A 135 -9.22 -1.96 -10.10
C VAL A 135 -7.83 -1.47 -9.77
N VAL A 136 -7.38 -1.70 -8.55
CA VAL A 136 -6.03 -1.45 -8.08
C VAL A 136 -5.21 -2.72 -8.28
N GLU A 137 -4.25 -2.68 -9.20
CA GLU A 137 -3.36 -3.79 -9.53
C GLU A 137 -2.01 -3.57 -8.84
N THR A 138 -1.54 -4.58 -8.11
CA THR A 138 -0.26 -4.56 -7.40
C THR A 138 0.57 -5.79 -7.74
N ASP A 139 1.81 -5.83 -7.27
CA ASP A 139 2.67 -7.01 -7.34
C ASP A 139 2.20 -8.17 -6.44
N ARG A 140 1.24 -7.94 -5.54
CA ARG A 140 0.66 -8.95 -4.63
C ARG A 140 -0.77 -9.36 -5.00
N GLY A 141 -1.34 -8.82 -6.08
CA GLY A 141 -2.69 -9.13 -6.53
C GLY A 141 -3.51 -7.91 -6.92
N MET A 142 -4.80 -8.11 -7.12
CA MET A 142 -5.75 -7.08 -7.56
C MET A 142 -6.85 -6.87 -6.53
N ARG A 143 -7.33 -5.63 -6.39
CA ARG A 143 -8.53 -5.33 -5.60
C ARG A 143 -9.43 -4.35 -6.32
N ILE A 144 -10.74 -4.59 -6.24
CA ILE A 144 -11.75 -3.67 -6.76
C ILE A 144 -12.19 -2.76 -5.62
N VAL A 145 -12.18 -1.45 -5.87
CA VAL A 145 -12.71 -0.43 -4.96
C VAL A 145 -13.86 0.26 -5.67
N THR A 146 -15.06 0.12 -5.12
CA THR A 146 -16.30 0.65 -5.72
C THR A 146 -16.83 1.83 -4.91
N ARG A 147 -17.65 2.67 -5.53
CA ARG A 147 -18.33 3.79 -4.83
C ARG A 147 -19.13 3.32 -3.61
N THR A 148 -19.74 2.14 -3.67
CA THR A 148 -20.49 1.55 -2.54
C THR A 148 -19.56 1.18 -1.38
N ALA A 149 -18.39 0.60 -1.67
CA ALA A 149 -17.41 0.21 -0.65
C ALA A 149 -16.78 1.41 0.09
N LEU A 150 -16.90 2.62 -0.46
CA LEU A 150 -16.34 3.86 0.10
C LEU A 150 -17.37 4.68 0.91
N ARG A 151 -18.65 4.27 0.92
CA ARG A 151 -19.74 4.97 1.64
C ARG A 151 -20.09 4.37 3.01
N GLY A 152 -19.50 3.22 3.34
CA GLY A 152 -19.58 2.62 4.68
C GLY A 152 -18.43 3.08 5.55
#